data_AF-A0A7C3EKV1-F1
#
_entry.id   AF-A0A7C3EKV1-F1
#
_cell.length_a   1.000
_cell.length_b   1.000
_cell.length_c   1.000
_cell.angle_alpha   90.00
_cell.angle_beta   90.00
_cell.angle_gamma   90.00
#
_symmetry.space_group_name_H-M   'P 1'
#
loop_
_entity.id
_entity.type
_entity.pdbx_description
1 polymer ?
#
loop_
_entity_poly.entity_id
_entity_poly.type
_entity_poly.pdbx_seq_one_letter_code
_entity_poly.pdbx_strand_id
1 'polypeptide(L)'
;MRNLHQVKQIENQHKEELENLAIELVKEQFPIIEKFGIEIDAKLSSNVTVNAPERRKPKETLPDEFKNPAYKRRIINAITQGSAVSTHGIFHMLKDRLDAIDPNLISMYDELGKSNDIIYHLADKNQLANMAIMSNRQGMAAGSSTYSYNNGVYRIIARAQTFPVLVHEITKALFEIISIEGFELDKEKNTELVKYTDTIDSEFDDIINGRDIYSKIRDYVIDNFEQYLDRYPDFLLYFLQELYKVPSENNEFVNLINGILTGQPNRRKLKEIADDVFYDLRNDDIDRAFEE
;
A
#
# COMPACT_ATOMS: atom_id res chain seq x y z
N MET A 1 -2.63 -24.96 -1.69
CA MET A 1 -1.54 -25.50 -0.83
C MET A 1 -0.40 -26.18 -1.60
N ARG A 2 -0.66 -27.04 -2.61
CA ARG A 2 0.41 -27.70 -3.40
C ARG A 2 1.33 -26.70 -4.13
N ASN A 3 0.75 -25.68 -4.76
CA ASN A 3 1.52 -24.67 -5.50
C ASN A 3 2.38 -23.77 -4.59
N LEU A 4 1.87 -23.38 -3.41
CA LEU A 4 2.64 -22.55 -2.47
C LEU A 4 3.93 -23.26 -2.03
N HIS A 5 3.87 -24.57 -1.79
CA HIS A 5 5.06 -25.33 -1.42
C HIS A 5 6.07 -25.41 -2.56
N GLN A 6 5.60 -25.63 -3.79
CA GLN A 6 6.45 -25.67 -4.99
C GLN A 6 7.11 -24.32 -5.28
N VAL A 7 6.33 -23.23 -5.23
CA VAL A 7 6.85 -21.86 -5.35
C VAL A 7 7.98 -21.64 -4.35
N LYS A 8 7.73 -21.90 -3.07
CA LYS A 8 8.76 -21.72 -2.04
C LYS A 8 10.00 -22.58 -2.27
N GLN A 9 9.86 -23.79 -2.83
CA GLN A 9 11.01 -24.65 -3.15
C GLN A 9 11.87 -24.04 -4.27
N ILE A 10 11.25 -23.53 -5.33
CA ILE A 10 11.93 -22.85 -6.44
C ILE A 10 12.60 -21.58 -5.92
N GLU A 11 11.84 -20.70 -5.27
CA GLU A 11 12.34 -19.40 -4.81
C GLU A 11 13.47 -19.53 -3.78
N ASN A 12 13.45 -20.58 -2.94
CA ASN A 12 14.53 -20.82 -1.97
C ASN A 12 15.90 -21.04 -2.64
N GLN A 13 15.94 -21.46 -3.91
CA GLN A 13 17.17 -21.64 -4.68
C GLN A 13 17.64 -20.33 -5.35
N HIS A 14 16.74 -19.34 -5.47
CA HIS A 14 16.95 -18.08 -6.20
C HIS A 14 16.65 -16.84 -5.33
N LYS A 15 16.78 -16.96 -4.00
CA LYS A 15 16.29 -15.92 -3.07
C LYS A 15 16.85 -14.54 -3.36
N GLU A 16 18.18 -14.41 -3.40
CA GLU A 16 18.83 -13.11 -3.57
C GLU A 16 18.48 -12.47 -4.92
N GLU A 17 18.40 -13.29 -5.97
CA GLU A 17 17.97 -12.86 -7.31
C GLU A 17 16.52 -12.32 -7.28
N LEU A 18 15.60 -13.06 -6.65
CA LEU A 18 14.20 -12.67 -6.52
C LEU A 18 14.00 -11.46 -5.59
N GLU A 19 14.77 -11.36 -4.50
CA GLU A 19 14.75 -10.21 -3.59
C GLU A 19 15.18 -8.93 -4.33
N ASN A 20 16.27 -8.99 -5.09
CA ASN A 20 16.74 -7.88 -5.91
C ASN A 20 15.74 -7.52 -7.02
N LEU A 21 15.16 -8.53 -7.68
CA LEU A 21 14.11 -8.35 -8.67
C LEU A 21 12.89 -7.63 -8.11
N ALA A 22 12.49 -7.94 -6.87
CA ALA A 22 11.33 -7.30 -6.24
C ALA A 22 11.62 -5.83 -5.96
N ILE A 23 12.83 -5.51 -5.51
CA ILE A 23 13.28 -4.14 -5.28
C ILE A 23 13.33 -3.35 -6.59
N GLU A 24 13.94 -3.92 -7.63
CA GLU A 24 14.05 -3.32 -8.97
C GLU A 24 12.66 -3.01 -9.54
N LEU A 25 11.78 -4.00 -9.55
CA LEU A 25 10.42 -3.88 -10.06
C LEU A 25 9.60 -2.79 -9.35
N VAL A 26 9.73 -2.68 -8.02
CA VAL A 26 9.00 -1.65 -7.27
C VAL A 26 9.62 -0.26 -7.50
N LYS A 27 10.94 -0.15 -7.66
CA LYS A 27 11.60 1.12 -8.01
C LYS A 27 11.23 1.61 -9.40
N GLU A 28 11.15 0.71 -10.38
CA GLU A 28 10.67 1.02 -11.73
C GLU A 28 9.22 1.53 -11.69
N GLN A 29 8.38 0.89 -10.86
CA GLN A 29 6.98 1.26 -10.71
C GLN A 29 6.79 2.57 -9.91
N PHE A 30 7.69 2.88 -8.98
CA PHE A 30 7.63 4.05 -8.11
C PHE A 30 9.00 4.77 -8.04
N PRO A 31 9.36 5.56 -9.08
CA PRO A 31 10.61 6.33 -9.13
C PRO A 31 10.87 7.25 -7.93
N ILE A 32 9.81 7.64 -7.21
CA ILE A 32 9.90 8.38 -5.94
C ILE A 32 10.88 7.76 -4.93
N ILE A 33 11.03 6.42 -4.93
CA ILE A 33 11.93 5.70 -4.04
C ILE A 33 13.37 6.16 -4.25
N GLU A 34 13.79 6.29 -5.50
CA GLU A 34 15.15 6.73 -5.84
C GLU A 34 15.29 8.24 -5.68
N LYS A 35 14.27 9.01 -6.10
CA LYS A 35 14.24 10.48 -5.97
C LYS A 35 14.48 10.95 -4.54
N PHE A 36 13.92 10.26 -3.55
CA PHE A 36 14.09 10.59 -2.12
C PHE A 36 15.12 9.74 -1.39
N GLY A 37 15.85 8.87 -2.09
CA GLY A 37 16.86 8.00 -1.48
C GLY A 37 16.29 7.04 -0.42
N ILE A 38 15.06 6.56 -0.61
CA ILE A 38 14.42 5.61 0.31
C ILE A 38 15.16 4.27 0.24
N GLU A 39 15.70 3.84 1.37
CA GLU A 39 16.36 2.53 1.48
C GLU A 39 15.33 1.40 1.51
N ILE A 40 15.66 0.25 0.94
CA ILE A 40 14.82 -0.95 0.99
C ILE A 40 15.62 -2.13 1.54
N ASP A 41 15.13 -2.72 2.63
CA ASP A 41 15.54 -4.00 3.18
C ASP A 41 14.40 -5.01 2.99
N ALA A 42 14.38 -5.72 1.86
CA ALA A 42 13.36 -6.69 1.49
C ALA A 42 13.94 -8.11 1.47
N LYS A 43 13.31 -9.08 2.15
CA LYS A 43 13.78 -10.47 2.21
C LYS A 43 12.68 -11.52 2.11
N LEU A 44 12.98 -12.61 1.40
CA LEU A 44 12.20 -13.84 1.36
C LEU A 44 12.52 -14.72 2.59
N SER A 45 11.56 -14.78 3.51
CA SER A 45 11.68 -15.53 4.76
C SER A 45 10.64 -16.63 4.85
N SER A 46 11.06 -17.81 5.31
CA SER A 46 10.16 -18.90 5.66
C SER A 46 9.49 -18.68 7.02
N ASN A 47 10.08 -17.84 7.87
CA ASN A 47 9.54 -17.44 9.16
C ASN A 47 9.20 -15.94 9.11
N VAL A 48 7.92 -15.63 8.97
CA VAL A 48 7.39 -14.28 8.94
C VAL A 48 6.38 -14.16 10.05
N THR A 49 6.66 -13.22 10.95
CA THR A 49 5.72 -12.77 11.97
C THR A 49 5.39 -11.32 11.70
N VAL A 50 4.13 -10.97 11.95
CA VAL A 50 3.66 -9.60 12.05
C VAL A 50 3.46 -9.27 13.52
N ASN A 51 3.74 -8.02 13.89
CA ASN A 51 3.16 -7.45 15.10
C ASN A 51 1.67 -7.23 14.82
N ALA A 52 0.90 -8.31 14.80
CA ALA A 52 -0.51 -8.27 14.43
C ALA A 52 -1.26 -7.33 15.37
N PRO A 53 -2.11 -6.45 14.85
CA PRO A 53 -3.06 -5.76 15.71
C PRO A 53 -3.89 -6.82 16.45
N GLU A 54 -4.06 -6.63 17.76
CA GLU A 54 -4.87 -7.55 18.56
C GLU A 54 -6.26 -7.69 17.92
N ARG A 55 -6.84 -8.89 17.99
CA ARG A 55 -8.26 -9.07 17.72
C ARG A 55 -9.03 -8.38 18.84
N ARG A 56 -9.23 -7.08 18.69
CA ARG A 56 -9.90 -6.27 19.69
C ARG A 56 -11.36 -6.64 19.63
N LYS A 57 -11.96 -6.93 20.79
CA LYS A 57 -13.40 -6.75 20.91
C LYS A 57 -13.70 -5.33 20.43
N PRO A 58 -14.72 -5.11 19.58
CA PRO A 58 -15.12 -3.77 19.20
C PRO A 58 -15.18 -2.95 20.50
N LYS A 59 -14.35 -1.89 20.63
CA LYS A 59 -14.53 -0.97 21.75
C LYS A 59 -15.99 -0.52 21.68
N GLU A 60 -16.71 -0.64 22.80
CA GLU A 60 -18.09 -0.18 22.90
C GLU A 60 -18.09 1.31 22.56
N THR A 61 -18.51 1.61 21.33
CA THR A 61 -18.60 2.94 20.71
C THR A 61 -17.28 3.72 20.56
N LEU A 62 -17.00 4.12 19.32
CA LEU A 62 -15.94 5.10 19.00
C LEU A 62 -16.34 6.47 19.58
N PRO A 63 -15.47 7.14 20.38
CA PRO A 63 -15.77 8.48 20.88
C PRO A 63 -16.06 9.45 19.73
N ASP A 64 -16.96 10.40 19.95
CA ASP A 64 -17.42 11.32 18.89
C ASP A 64 -16.28 12.08 18.23
N GLU A 65 -15.27 12.50 19.00
CA GLU A 65 -14.08 13.18 18.49
C GLU A 65 -13.26 12.34 17.51
N PHE A 66 -13.30 11.00 17.62
CA PHE A 66 -12.57 10.10 16.75
C PHE A 66 -13.37 9.63 15.54
N LYS A 67 -14.67 9.96 15.41
CA LYS A 67 -15.51 9.47 14.31
C LYS A 67 -14.98 9.88 12.93
N ASN A 68 -14.83 11.18 12.68
CA ASN A 68 -14.36 11.64 11.38
C ASN A 68 -12.88 11.29 11.12
N PRO A 69 -11.95 11.44 12.09
CA PRO A 69 -10.58 10.95 11.95
C PRO A 69 -10.53 9.45 11.63
N ALA A 70 -11.41 8.63 12.21
CA ALA A 70 -11.44 7.19 11.95
C ALA A 70 -11.90 6.89 10.53
N TYR A 71 -12.93 7.57 10.02
CA TYR A 71 -13.34 7.38 8.62
C TYR A 71 -12.23 7.76 7.65
N LYS A 72 -11.56 8.90 7.88
CA LYS A 72 -10.39 9.31 7.10
C LYS A 72 -9.31 8.24 7.14
N ARG A 73 -8.91 7.77 8.32
CA ARG A 73 -7.87 6.75 8.48
C ARG A 73 -8.24 5.41 7.82
N ARG A 74 -9.48 4.95 7.95
CA ARG A 74 -9.96 3.72 7.28
C ARG A 74 -9.86 3.81 5.76
N ILE A 75 -10.23 4.95 5.18
CA ILE A 75 -10.09 5.18 3.74
C ILE A 75 -8.62 5.20 3.33
N ILE A 76 -7.76 5.88 4.09
CA ILE A 76 -6.31 5.90 3.82
C ILE A 76 -5.73 4.48 3.88
N ASN A 77 -6.09 3.67 4.88
CA ASN A 77 -5.67 2.27 4.96
C ASN A 77 -6.14 1.45 3.76
N ALA A 78 -7.40 1.65 3.34
CA ALA A 78 -7.94 1.01 2.15
C ALA A 78 -7.18 1.42 0.89
N ILE A 79 -6.78 2.69 0.76
CA ILE A 79 -5.94 3.16 -0.35
C ILE A 79 -4.55 2.50 -0.30
N THR A 80 -3.91 2.47 0.87
CA THR A 80 -2.59 1.84 1.09
C THR A 80 -2.60 0.34 0.76
N GLN A 81 -3.63 -0.39 1.20
CA GLN A 81 -3.77 -1.81 0.83
C GLN A 81 -4.13 -1.95 -0.65
N GLY A 82 -5.02 -1.10 -1.16
CA GLY A 82 -5.41 -1.07 -2.56
C GLY A 82 -4.25 -0.87 -3.52
N SER A 83 -3.31 0.00 -3.20
CA SER A 83 -2.12 0.23 -4.01
C SER A 83 -1.19 -0.98 -4.00
N ALA A 84 -0.99 -1.63 -2.85
CA ALA A 84 -0.21 -2.86 -2.75
C ALA A 84 -0.90 -4.04 -3.46
N VAL A 85 -2.23 -4.10 -3.47
CA VAL A 85 -2.99 -5.09 -4.25
C VAL A 85 -2.94 -4.77 -5.75
N SER A 86 -2.83 -3.50 -6.13
CA SER A 86 -2.71 -3.10 -7.55
C SER A 86 -1.42 -3.57 -8.22
N THR A 87 -0.39 -3.91 -7.43
CA THR A 87 0.84 -4.52 -7.95
C THR A 87 0.73 -6.02 -8.15
N HIS A 88 -0.40 -6.65 -7.82
CA HIS A 88 -0.62 -8.06 -8.13
C HIS A 88 -0.64 -8.24 -9.65
N GLY A 89 0.41 -8.87 -10.18
CA GLY A 89 0.57 -9.11 -11.62
C GLY A 89 1.63 -8.24 -12.31
N ILE A 90 2.21 -7.23 -11.66
CA ILE A 90 3.28 -6.45 -12.30
C ILE A 90 4.53 -7.30 -12.56
N PHE A 91 4.66 -8.43 -11.87
CA PHE A 91 5.69 -9.44 -12.15
C PHE A 91 5.64 -10.02 -13.56
N HIS A 92 4.52 -9.89 -14.29
CA HIS A 92 4.45 -10.24 -15.71
C HIS A 92 5.40 -9.40 -16.58
N MET A 93 5.81 -8.21 -16.12
CA MET A 93 6.85 -7.40 -16.77
C MET A 93 8.23 -8.06 -16.72
N LEU A 94 8.44 -8.98 -15.77
CA LEU A 94 9.68 -9.74 -15.61
C LEU A 94 9.64 -11.10 -16.30
N LYS A 95 8.73 -11.30 -17.27
CA LYS A 95 8.47 -12.62 -17.87
C LYS A 95 9.73 -13.39 -18.25
N ASP A 96 10.60 -12.78 -19.04
CA ASP A 96 11.80 -13.45 -19.54
C ASP A 96 12.77 -13.82 -18.41
N ARG A 97 12.83 -13.00 -17.35
CA ARG A 97 13.70 -13.25 -16.18
C ARG A 97 13.13 -14.33 -15.27
N LEU A 98 11.82 -14.33 -15.03
CA LEU A 98 11.16 -15.35 -14.21
C LEU A 98 11.09 -16.71 -14.94
N ASP A 99 10.88 -16.73 -16.25
CA ASP A 99 10.88 -17.95 -17.05
C ASP A 99 12.26 -18.63 -17.10
N ALA A 100 13.34 -17.83 -17.00
CA ALA A 100 14.70 -18.35 -16.88
C ALA A 100 14.96 -19.06 -15.53
N ILE A 101 14.23 -18.69 -14.48
CA ILE A 101 14.25 -19.37 -13.18
C ILE A 101 13.40 -20.64 -13.24
N ASP A 102 12.11 -20.51 -13.56
CA ASP A 102 11.22 -21.64 -13.84
C ASP A 102 10.07 -21.17 -14.76
N PRO A 103 9.85 -21.83 -15.92
CA PRO A 103 8.84 -21.42 -16.90
C PRO A 103 7.39 -21.50 -16.39
N ASN A 104 7.14 -22.14 -15.25
CA ASN A 104 5.82 -22.22 -14.63
C ASN A 104 5.63 -21.20 -13.49
N LEU A 105 6.66 -20.47 -13.10
CA LEU A 105 6.66 -19.64 -11.90
C LEU A 105 5.57 -18.55 -11.96
N ILE A 106 5.43 -17.90 -13.11
CA ILE A 106 4.39 -16.89 -13.36
C ILE A 106 2.98 -17.50 -13.25
N SER A 107 2.74 -18.65 -13.87
CA SER A 107 1.44 -19.34 -13.77
C SER A 107 1.13 -19.71 -12.32
N MET A 108 2.14 -20.16 -11.57
CA MET A 108 1.98 -20.46 -10.15
C MET A 108 1.66 -19.21 -9.33
N TYR A 109 2.28 -18.07 -9.62
CA TYR A 109 1.96 -16.79 -8.99
C TYR A 109 0.52 -16.35 -9.28
N ASP A 110 0.07 -16.45 -10.53
CA ASP A 110 -1.32 -16.15 -10.90
C ASP A 110 -2.31 -17.05 -10.16
N GLU A 111 -2.02 -18.34 -10.04
CA GLU A 111 -2.86 -19.29 -9.31
C GLU A 111 -2.92 -18.99 -7.81
N LEU A 112 -1.80 -18.58 -7.20
CA LEU A 112 -1.76 -18.15 -5.80
C LEU A 112 -2.56 -16.86 -5.60
N GLY A 113 -2.40 -15.86 -6.49
CA GLY A 113 -3.15 -14.61 -6.44
C GLY A 113 -4.66 -14.83 -6.54
N LYS A 114 -5.10 -15.62 -7.53
CA LYS A 114 -6.52 -16.00 -7.70
C LYS A 114 -7.06 -16.74 -6.48
N SER A 115 -6.26 -17.64 -5.89
CA SER A 115 -6.66 -18.38 -4.70
C SER A 115 -6.88 -17.45 -3.50
N ASN A 116 -5.99 -16.48 -3.30
CA ASN A 116 -6.12 -15.49 -2.23
C ASN A 116 -7.37 -14.61 -2.42
N ASP A 117 -7.60 -14.13 -3.64
CA ASP A 117 -8.78 -13.32 -4.00
C ASP A 117 -10.09 -14.07 -3.67
N ILE A 118 -10.21 -15.33 -4.09
CA ILE A 118 -11.36 -16.19 -3.77
C ILE A 118 -11.55 -16.34 -2.25
N ILE A 119 -10.46 -16.58 -1.52
CA ILE A 119 -10.49 -16.76 -0.07
C ILE A 119 -10.98 -15.49 0.63
N TYR A 120 -10.51 -14.31 0.22
CA TYR A 120 -10.94 -13.04 0.82
C TYR A 120 -12.43 -12.75 0.56
N HIS A 121 -12.96 -13.09 -0.62
CA HIS A 121 -14.35 -12.80 -0.98
C HIS A 121 -15.36 -13.83 -0.47
N LEU A 122 -14.97 -15.11 -0.34
CA LEU A 122 -15.91 -16.19 -0.02
C LEU A 122 -15.83 -16.71 1.41
N ALA A 123 -14.69 -16.56 2.09
CA ALA A 123 -14.54 -17.08 3.43
C ALA A 123 -15.22 -16.18 4.47
N ASP A 124 -15.67 -16.78 5.57
CA ASP A 124 -16.17 -16.02 6.71
C ASP A 124 -15.04 -15.22 7.36
N LYS A 125 -15.31 -13.96 7.72
CA LYS A 125 -14.29 -13.06 8.32
C LYS A 125 -13.70 -13.63 9.61
N ASN A 126 -14.46 -14.36 10.43
CA ASN A 126 -13.89 -14.99 11.62
C ASN A 126 -12.95 -16.12 11.28
N GLN A 127 -13.23 -16.89 10.23
CA GLN A 127 -12.32 -17.93 9.74
C GLN A 127 -11.03 -17.31 9.22
N LEU A 128 -11.11 -16.25 8.42
CA LEU A 128 -9.94 -15.50 7.93
C LEU A 128 -9.11 -14.95 9.09
N ALA A 129 -9.74 -14.29 10.06
CA ALA A 129 -9.05 -13.73 11.22
C ALA A 129 -8.37 -14.82 12.06
N ASN A 130 -9.06 -15.93 12.31
CA ASN A 130 -8.48 -17.05 13.05
C ASN A 130 -7.29 -17.68 12.29
N MET A 131 -7.41 -17.83 10.97
CA MET A 131 -6.33 -18.32 10.12
C MET A 131 -5.12 -17.38 10.19
N ALA A 132 -5.31 -16.07 10.03
CA ALA A 132 -4.24 -15.08 10.13
C ALA A 132 -3.55 -15.11 11.50
N ILE A 133 -4.31 -15.20 12.60
CA ILE A 133 -3.76 -15.31 13.96
C ILE A 133 -2.95 -16.60 14.13
N MET A 134 -3.48 -17.74 13.67
CA MET A 134 -2.77 -19.01 13.76
C MET A 134 -1.49 -19.02 12.92
N SER A 135 -1.58 -18.55 11.68
CA SER A 135 -0.42 -18.38 10.81
C SER A 135 0.64 -17.49 11.45
N ASN A 136 0.25 -16.35 12.01
CA ASN A 136 1.19 -15.45 12.67
C ASN A 136 1.86 -16.12 13.90
N ARG A 137 1.10 -16.83 14.73
CA ARG A 137 1.64 -17.59 15.89
C ARG A 137 2.64 -18.67 15.49
N GLN A 138 2.51 -19.21 14.28
CA GLN A 138 3.41 -20.22 13.73
C GLN A 138 4.58 -19.62 12.93
N GLY A 139 4.70 -18.29 12.84
CA GLY A 139 5.70 -17.65 11.97
C GLY A 139 5.42 -17.86 10.47
N MET A 140 4.16 -18.07 10.12
CA MET A 140 3.70 -18.36 8.75
C MET A 140 2.78 -17.25 8.22
N ALA A 141 2.90 -16.01 8.72
CA ALA A 141 2.26 -14.87 8.07
C ALA A 141 2.75 -14.77 6.61
N ALA A 142 1.90 -14.31 5.70
CA ALA A 142 2.25 -14.24 4.28
C ALA A 142 3.36 -13.21 4.02
N GLY A 143 3.23 -12.04 4.64
CA GLY A 143 4.15 -10.92 4.54
C GLY A 143 4.10 -10.05 5.79
N SER A 144 5.11 -9.20 5.94
CA SER A 144 5.14 -8.12 6.91
C SER A 144 5.95 -6.95 6.36
N SER A 145 5.42 -5.74 6.56
CA SER A 145 6.06 -4.49 6.21
C SER A 145 6.13 -3.56 7.42
N THR A 146 7.18 -2.75 7.46
CA THR A 146 7.30 -1.59 8.33
C THR A 146 8.29 -0.61 7.71
N TYR A 147 8.45 0.55 8.30
CA TYR A 147 9.47 1.51 7.90
C TYR A 147 10.14 2.11 9.14
N SER A 148 11.36 2.60 8.95
CA SER A 148 12.06 3.43 9.93
C SER A 148 12.48 4.74 9.30
N TYR A 149 12.62 5.78 10.13
CA TYR A 149 13.10 7.08 9.70
C TYR A 149 14.27 7.48 10.58
N ASN A 150 15.46 7.56 9.99
CA ASN A 150 16.70 7.89 10.69
C ASN A 150 17.51 8.89 9.86
N ASN A 151 18.02 9.95 10.50
CA ASN A 151 18.89 10.95 9.87
C ASN A 151 18.35 11.52 8.53
N GLY A 152 17.04 11.74 8.43
CA GLY A 152 16.43 12.28 7.21
C GLY A 152 16.10 11.25 6.13
N VAL A 153 16.41 9.96 6.36
CA VAL A 153 16.24 8.89 5.37
C VAL A 153 15.20 7.89 5.85
N TYR A 154 14.23 7.61 4.98
CA TYR A 154 13.30 6.50 5.17
C TYR A 154 13.93 5.18 4.76
N ARG A 155 13.66 4.12 5.53
CA ARG A 155 14.02 2.75 5.20
C ARG A 155 12.82 1.84 5.32
N ILE A 156 12.41 1.25 4.20
CA ILE A 156 11.40 0.20 4.11
C ILE A 156 12.01 -1.13 4.57
N ILE A 157 11.30 -1.86 5.41
CA ILE A 157 11.67 -3.19 5.89
C ILE A 157 10.52 -4.14 5.56
N ALA A 158 10.74 -5.05 4.60
CA ALA A 158 9.73 -5.99 4.13
C ALA A 158 10.21 -7.45 4.26
N ARG A 159 9.33 -8.34 4.71
CA ARG A 159 9.58 -9.78 4.79
C ARG A 159 8.40 -10.51 4.17
N ALA A 160 8.64 -11.51 3.34
CA ALA A 160 7.55 -12.26 2.71
C ALA A 160 7.88 -13.73 2.49
N GLN A 161 6.84 -14.55 2.41
CA GLN A 161 6.95 -15.99 2.13
C GLN A 161 7.14 -16.29 0.65
N THR A 162 6.78 -15.35 -0.24
CA THR A 162 6.87 -15.51 -1.69
C THR A 162 7.20 -14.18 -2.38
N PHE A 163 7.79 -14.23 -3.58
CA PHE A 163 8.17 -13.06 -4.37
C PHE A 163 7.00 -12.08 -4.64
N PRO A 164 5.80 -12.50 -5.09
CA PRO A 164 4.71 -11.54 -5.32
C PRO A 164 4.26 -10.85 -4.04
N VAL A 165 4.32 -11.56 -2.90
CA VAL A 165 4.01 -10.96 -1.60
C VAL A 165 5.12 -9.99 -1.18
N LEU A 166 6.38 -10.24 -1.52
CA LEU A 166 7.45 -9.28 -1.24
C LEU A 166 7.23 -7.96 -1.98
N VAL A 167 6.88 -8.01 -3.27
CA VAL A 167 6.50 -6.82 -4.08
C VAL A 167 5.33 -6.07 -3.44
N HIS A 168 4.32 -6.81 -2.98
CA HIS A 168 3.18 -6.25 -2.24
C HIS A 168 3.61 -5.52 -0.96
N GLU A 169 4.42 -6.16 -0.09
CA GLU A 169 4.85 -5.58 1.18
C GLU A 169 5.77 -4.35 1.02
N ILE A 170 6.65 -4.32 0.01
CA ILE A 170 7.47 -3.12 -0.28
C ILE A 170 6.55 -1.96 -0.71
N THR A 171 5.60 -2.23 -1.60
CA THR A 171 4.64 -1.21 -2.06
C THR A 171 3.77 -0.71 -0.90
N LYS A 172 3.28 -1.62 -0.06
CA LYS A 172 2.50 -1.28 1.13
C LYS A 172 3.28 -0.35 2.04
N ALA A 173 4.54 -0.66 2.34
CA ALA A 173 5.40 0.18 3.17
C ALA A 173 5.62 1.59 2.58
N LEU A 174 5.78 1.70 1.26
CA LEU A 174 5.89 2.99 0.58
C LEU A 174 4.63 3.83 0.81
N PHE A 175 3.44 3.24 0.63
CA PHE A 175 2.19 3.95 0.84
C PHE A 175 1.89 4.21 2.32
N GLU A 176 2.41 3.39 3.24
CA GLU A 176 2.38 3.68 4.68
C GLU A 176 3.19 4.93 5.02
N ILE A 177 4.34 5.16 4.38
CA ILE A 177 5.13 6.40 4.52
C ILE A 177 4.32 7.61 4.03
N ILE A 178 3.71 7.51 2.85
CA ILE A 178 2.88 8.60 2.29
C ILE A 178 1.68 8.87 3.20
N SER A 179 1.11 7.82 3.81
CA SER A 179 -0.06 7.93 4.70
C SER A 179 0.20 8.73 5.98
N ILE A 180 1.46 8.99 6.34
CA ILE A 180 1.83 9.77 7.53
C ILE A 180 1.19 11.16 7.50
N GLU A 181 1.06 11.75 6.30
CA GLU A 181 0.46 13.08 6.07
C GLU A 181 -1.05 13.11 6.37
N GLY A 182 -1.66 11.95 6.54
CA GLY A 182 -3.04 11.81 6.99
C GLY A 182 -3.24 11.97 8.49
N PHE A 183 -2.17 11.96 9.29
CA PHE A 183 -2.22 12.11 10.75
C PHE A 183 -2.24 13.57 11.19
N GLU A 184 -2.85 13.82 12.35
CA GLU A 184 -2.84 15.15 12.97
C GLU A 184 -1.54 15.38 13.77
N LEU A 185 -1.30 16.60 14.27
CA LEU A 185 -0.09 16.90 15.06
C LEU A 185 -0.03 16.17 16.41
N ASP A 186 -1.19 15.79 16.96
CA ASP A 186 -1.30 15.13 18.26
C ASP A 186 -0.99 13.62 18.16
N LYS A 187 0.25 13.26 18.52
CA LYS A 187 0.74 11.87 18.48
C LYS A 187 -0.02 10.93 19.40
N GLU A 188 -0.49 11.39 20.56
CA GLU A 188 -1.23 10.55 21.50
C GLU A 188 -2.61 10.22 20.92
N LYS A 189 -3.31 11.21 20.37
CA LYS A 189 -4.57 11.00 19.66
C LYS A 189 -4.41 10.10 18.44
N ASN A 190 -3.36 10.27 17.65
CA ASN A 190 -3.09 9.36 16.52
C ASN A 190 -2.85 7.93 16.98
N THR A 191 -2.07 7.75 18.05
CA THR A 191 -1.82 6.43 18.64
C THR A 191 -3.10 5.80 19.15
N GLU A 192 -3.99 6.60 19.74
CA GLU A 192 -5.32 6.16 20.14
C GLU A 192 -6.25 5.90 18.94
N LEU A 193 -6.18 6.68 17.86
CA LEU A 193 -7.00 6.46 16.67
C LEU A 193 -6.69 5.12 15.98
N VAL A 194 -5.41 4.82 15.83
CA VAL A 194 -4.91 3.56 15.23
C VAL A 194 -5.50 2.35 15.96
N LYS A 195 -5.69 2.45 17.28
CA LYS A 195 -6.29 1.40 18.12
C LYS A 195 -7.72 1.02 17.73
N TYR A 196 -8.47 1.88 17.03
CA TYR A 196 -9.83 1.61 16.57
C TYR A 196 -9.91 1.25 15.08
N THR A 197 -8.89 1.63 14.31
CA THR A 197 -8.94 1.59 12.84
C THR A 197 -8.11 0.45 12.27
N ASP A 198 -6.97 0.13 12.89
CA ASP A 198 -6.04 -0.91 12.47
C ASP A 198 -6.35 -2.19 13.25
N THR A 199 -7.30 -2.97 12.73
CA THR A 199 -7.69 -4.28 13.26
C THR A 199 -7.56 -5.35 12.16
N ILE A 200 -7.50 -6.62 12.54
CA ILE A 200 -7.48 -7.73 11.56
C ILE A 200 -8.72 -7.69 10.65
N ASP A 201 -9.91 -7.45 11.22
CA ASP A 201 -11.16 -7.43 10.45
C ASP A 201 -11.17 -6.25 9.46
N SER A 202 -10.72 -5.08 9.93
CA SER A 202 -10.49 -3.89 9.13
C SER A 202 -9.53 -4.13 7.95
N GLU A 203 -8.41 -4.83 8.18
CA GLU A 203 -7.42 -5.10 7.13
C GLU A 203 -7.99 -5.98 6.01
N PHE A 204 -8.87 -6.95 6.33
CA PHE A 204 -9.56 -7.70 5.28
C PHE A 204 -10.52 -6.83 4.47
N ASP A 205 -11.24 -5.91 5.12
CA ASP A 205 -12.08 -4.94 4.41
C ASP A 205 -11.24 -4.04 3.49
N ASP A 206 -10.03 -3.67 3.93
CA ASP A 206 -9.10 -2.85 3.14
C ASP A 206 -8.56 -3.64 1.94
N ILE A 207 -8.27 -4.93 2.09
CA ILE A 207 -7.84 -5.78 0.97
C ILE A 207 -8.97 -5.93 -0.05
N ILE A 208 -10.20 -6.20 0.42
CA ILE A 208 -11.36 -6.45 -0.43
C ILE A 208 -11.78 -5.19 -1.20
N ASN A 209 -11.88 -4.05 -0.52
CA ASN A 209 -12.42 -2.82 -1.11
C ASN A 209 -11.33 -1.88 -1.63
N GLY A 210 -10.11 -1.99 -1.10
CA GLY A 210 -9.02 -1.07 -1.39
C GLY A 210 -8.63 -1.04 -2.85
N ARG A 211 -8.61 -2.20 -3.52
CA ARG A 211 -8.28 -2.29 -4.97
C ARG A 211 -9.18 -1.36 -5.79
N ASP A 212 -10.49 -1.42 -5.56
CA ASP A 212 -11.47 -0.60 -6.29
C ASP A 212 -11.38 0.88 -5.90
N ILE A 213 -11.20 1.17 -4.61
CA ILE A 213 -11.05 2.54 -4.10
C ILE A 213 -9.83 3.20 -4.73
N TYR A 214 -8.66 2.55 -4.64
CA TYR A 214 -7.41 3.05 -5.21
C TYR A 214 -7.50 3.19 -6.72
N SER A 215 -8.04 2.19 -7.43
CA SER A 215 -8.16 2.24 -8.90
C SER A 215 -9.02 3.42 -9.35
N LYS A 216 -10.17 3.67 -8.71
CA LYS A 216 -11.02 4.82 -9.06
C LYS A 216 -10.34 6.17 -8.82
N ILE A 217 -9.53 6.29 -7.75
CA ILE A 217 -8.76 7.52 -7.48
C ILE A 217 -7.66 7.69 -8.52
N ARG A 218 -6.88 6.63 -8.78
CA ARG A 218 -5.84 6.62 -9.82
C ARG A 218 -6.42 7.00 -11.17
N ASP A 219 -7.48 6.33 -11.60
CA ASP A 219 -8.09 6.55 -12.91
C ASP A 219 -8.67 7.96 -13.00
N TYR A 220 -9.27 8.49 -11.92
CA TYR A 220 -9.66 9.90 -11.86
C TYR A 220 -8.48 10.85 -12.08
N VAL A 221 -7.33 10.59 -11.45
CA VAL A 221 -6.12 11.42 -11.62
C VAL A 221 -5.60 11.32 -13.05
N ILE A 222 -5.53 10.12 -13.62
CA ILE A 222 -5.13 9.89 -15.03
C ILE A 222 -6.05 10.67 -15.98
N ASP A 223 -7.36 10.47 -15.86
CA ASP A 223 -8.33 11.02 -16.81
C ASP A 223 -8.47 12.54 -16.76
N ASN A 224 -8.12 13.18 -15.62
CA ASN A 224 -8.33 14.62 -15.42
C ASN A 224 -7.03 15.42 -15.32
N PHE A 225 -5.88 14.77 -15.10
CA PHE A 225 -4.59 15.42 -14.89
C PHE A 225 -3.46 14.74 -15.69
N GLU A 226 -3.77 14.14 -16.84
CA GLU A 226 -2.80 13.52 -17.77
C GLU A 226 -1.59 14.43 -18.04
N GLN A 227 -1.82 15.73 -18.27
CA GLN A 227 -0.76 16.70 -18.53
C GLN A 227 0.23 16.87 -17.36
N TYR A 228 -0.18 16.57 -16.13
CA TYR A 228 0.71 16.61 -14.97
C TYR A 228 1.51 15.31 -14.86
N LEU A 229 0.91 14.17 -15.20
CA LEU A 229 1.57 12.87 -15.24
C LEU A 229 2.64 12.78 -16.34
N ASP A 230 2.40 13.38 -17.51
CA ASP A 230 3.38 13.45 -18.61
C ASP A 230 4.68 14.12 -18.17
N ARG A 231 4.59 15.13 -17.29
CA ARG A 231 5.75 15.84 -16.75
C ARG A 231 6.31 15.17 -15.49
N TYR A 232 5.43 14.66 -14.64
CA TYR A 232 5.76 14.07 -13.34
C TYR A 232 5.09 12.70 -13.22
N PRO A 233 5.76 11.60 -13.62
CA PRO A 233 5.19 10.25 -13.55
C PRO A 233 4.73 9.84 -12.13
N ASP A 234 5.38 10.37 -11.10
CA ASP A 234 5.02 10.15 -9.68
C ASP A 234 3.88 11.05 -9.18
N PHE A 235 3.25 11.87 -10.04
CA PHE A 235 2.26 12.88 -9.63
C PHE A 235 1.12 12.31 -8.77
N LEU A 236 0.68 11.07 -9.03
CA LEU A 236 -0.34 10.41 -8.21
C LEU A 236 0.05 10.33 -6.73
N LEU A 237 1.31 10.04 -6.41
CA LEU A 237 1.75 9.88 -5.03
C LEU A 237 1.76 11.23 -4.31
N TYR A 238 2.22 12.28 -4.98
CA TYR A 238 2.14 13.65 -4.47
C TYR A 238 0.69 14.15 -4.32
N PHE A 239 -0.17 13.81 -5.28
CA PHE A 239 -1.59 14.09 -5.20
C PHE A 239 -2.24 13.41 -3.99
N LEU A 240 -1.93 12.14 -3.73
CA LEU A 240 -2.39 11.43 -2.54
C LEU A 240 -1.85 12.08 -1.25
N GLN A 241 -0.58 12.49 -1.25
CA GLN A 241 0.05 13.18 -0.13
C GLN A 241 -0.74 14.45 0.26
N GLU A 242 -1.01 15.33 -0.69
CA GLU A 242 -1.79 16.55 -0.45
C GLU A 242 -3.26 16.25 -0.13
N LEU A 243 -3.85 15.26 -0.78
CA LEU A 243 -5.20 14.81 -0.48
C LEU A 243 -5.32 14.32 0.97
N TYR A 244 -4.30 13.65 1.51
CA TYR A 244 -4.28 13.19 2.91
C TYR A 244 -4.17 14.33 3.91
N LYS A 245 -3.62 15.49 3.52
CA LYS A 245 -3.58 16.68 4.39
C LYS A 245 -4.95 17.34 4.55
N VAL A 246 -5.94 17.02 3.71
CA VAL A 246 -7.31 17.54 3.85
C VAL A 246 -7.85 17.19 5.25
N PRO A 247 -8.31 18.18 6.02
CA PRO A 247 -8.72 17.95 7.41
C PRO A 247 -9.90 16.96 7.52
N SER A 248 -10.01 16.30 8.68
CA SER A 248 -11.09 15.33 8.93
C SER A 248 -12.41 16.01 9.34
N GLU A 249 -12.33 17.27 9.74
CA GLU A 249 -13.46 18.12 10.12
C GLU A 249 -14.49 18.20 9.00
N ASN A 250 -15.77 18.22 9.38
CA ASN A 250 -16.90 18.28 8.45
C ASN A 250 -16.93 17.18 7.38
N ASN A 251 -16.18 16.08 7.56
CA ASN A 251 -16.04 15.01 6.59
C ASN A 251 -15.52 15.49 5.22
N GLU A 252 -14.73 16.57 5.17
CA GLU A 252 -14.27 17.13 3.88
C GLU A 252 -13.50 16.08 3.06
N PHE A 253 -12.48 15.45 3.65
CA PHE A 253 -11.74 14.36 3.02
C PHE A 253 -12.65 13.22 2.54
N VAL A 254 -13.55 12.74 3.41
CA VAL A 254 -14.46 11.63 3.11
C VAL A 254 -15.39 11.98 1.94
N ASN A 255 -15.89 13.21 1.91
CA ASN A 255 -16.77 13.70 0.84
C ASN A 255 -16.02 13.82 -0.49
N LEU A 256 -14.75 14.24 -0.49
CA LEU A 256 -13.93 14.28 -1.70
C LEU A 256 -13.74 12.87 -2.29
N ILE A 257 -13.35 11.92 -1.45
CA ILE A 257 -13.16 10.52 -1.87
C ILE A 257 -14.48 9.93 -2.35
N ASN A 258 -15.55 10.05 -1.56
CA ASN A 258 -16.86 9.52 -1.93
C ASN A 258 -17.39 10.13 -3.25
N GLY A 259 -17.12 11.41 -3.49
CA GLY A 259 -17.42 12.06 -4.77
C GLY A 259 -16.73 11.39 -5.95
N ILE A 260 -15.43 11.06 -5.82
CA ILE A 260 -14.70 10.30 -6.84
C ILE A 260 -15.35 8.91 -7.02
N LEU A 261 -15.60 8.19 -5.93
CA LEU A 261 -16.10 6.81 -5.97
C LEU A 261 -17.51 6.67 -6.59
N THR A 262 -18.34 7.71 -6.43
CA THR A 262 -19.74 7.76 -6.90
C THR A 262 -19.92 8.51 -8.23
N GLY A 263 -18.84 8.98 -8.84
CA GLY A 263 -18.89 9.73 -10.10
C GLY A 263 -19.42 11.16 -9.97
N GLN A 264 -19.45 11.71 -8.75
CA GLN A 264 -19.80 13.09 -8.45
C GLN A 264 -18.63 13.83 -7.76
N PRO A 265 -17.44 13.89 -8.40
CA PRO A 265 -16.26 14.48 -7.79
C PRO A 265 -16.45 15.98 -7.59
N ASN A 266 -15.96 16.52 -6.47
CA ASN A 266 -15.79 17.96 -6.29
C ASN A 266 -14.60 18.43 -7.15
N ARG A 267 -14.84 18.58 -8.45
CA ARG A 267 -13.81 18.87 -9.46
C ARG A 267 -13.01 20.12 -9.13
N ARG A 268 -13.63 21.16 -8.55
CA ARG A 268 -12.96 22.40 -8.18
C ARG A 268 -11.89 22.14 -7.11
N LYS A 269 -12.28 21.53 -5.98
CA LYS A 269 -11.36 21.28 -4.87
C LYS A 269 -10.26 20.28 -5.25
N LEU A 270 -10.59 19.25 -6.02
CA LEU A 270 -9.60 18.27 -6.51
C LEU A 270 -8.62 18.91 -7.51
N LYS A 271 -9.08 19.85 -8.34
CA LYS A 271 -8.20 20.62 -9.23
C LYS A 271 -7.30 21.57 -8.43
N GLU A 272 -7.81 22.24 -7.40
CA GLU A 272 -7.00 23.09 -6.51
C GLU A 272 -5.84 22.28 -5.91
N ILE A 273 -6.12 21.11 -5.33
CA ILE A 273 -5.09 20.19 -4.82
C ILE A 273 -4.08 19.81 -5.92
N ALA A 274 -4.57 19.45 -7.11
CA ALA A 274 -3.69 19.05 -8.21
C ALA A 274 -2.80 20.19 -8.72
N ASP A 275 -3.33 21.40 -8.79
CA ASP A 275 -2.60 22.60 -9.22
C ASP A 275 -1.52 22.98 -8.17
N ASP A 276 -1.84 22.89 -6.89
CA ASP A 276 -0.89 23.13 -5.79
C ASP A 276 0.28 22.14 -5.87
N VAL A 277 0.00 20.84 -6.01
CA VAL A 277 1.04 19.81 -6.22
C VAL A 277 1.91 20.12 -7.42
N PHE A 278 1.29 20.47 -8.56
CA PHE A 278 2.04 20.76 -9.78
C PHE A 278 2.94 21.99 -9.62
N TYR A 279 2.45 23.01 -8.92
CA TYR A 279 3.20 24.22 -8.64
C TYR A 279 4.41 23.94 -7.75
N ASP A 280 4.24 23.15 -6.69
CA ASP A 280 5.30 22.78 -5.77
C ASP A 280 6.39 21.96 -6.47
N LEU A 281 6.00 20.93 -7.24
CA LEU A 281 6.95 20.13 -8.02
C LEU A 281 7.75 20.95 -9.04
N ARG A 282 7.11 21.95 -9.65
CA ARG A 282 7.77 22.86 -10.58
C ARG A 282 8.78 23.75 -9.87
N ASN A 283 8.48 24.25 -8.68
CA ASN A 283 9.42 25.05 -7.91
C ASN A 283 10.61 24.21 -7.46
N ASP A 284 10.38 22.97 -7.01
CA ASP A 284 11.45 22.03 -6.66
C ASP A 284 12.42 21.76 -7.83
N ASP A 285 11.91 21.72 -9.07
CA ASP A 285 12.76 21.60 -10.26
C ASP A 285 13.58 22.87 -10.51
N ILE A 286 12.98 24.05 -10.28
CA ILE A 286 13.64 25.34 -10.46
C ILE A 286 14.76 25.50 -9.43
N ASP A 287 14.47 25.21 -8.16
CA ASP A 287 15.43 25.32 -7.07
C ASP A 287 16.62 24.39 -7.29
N ARG A 288 16.36 23.12 -7.68
CA ARG A 288 17.43 22.17 -8.06
C ARG A 288 18.28 22.66 -9.23
N ALA A 289 17.67 23.29 -10.23
CA ALA A 289 18.42 23.87 -11.36
C ALA A 289 19.29 25.08 -10.98
N PHE A 290 19.05 25.71 -9.82
CA PHE A 290 19.89 26.77 -9.29
C PHE A 290 20.96 26.28 -8.30
N GLU A 291 20.89 25.02 -7.87
CA GLU A 291 21.88 24.36 -6.99
C GLU A 291 22.99 23.63 -7.77
N GLU A 292 22.80 23.39 -9.08
CA GLU A 292 23.79 22.84 -10.03
C GLU A 292 24.65 23.92 -10.72
#